data_AF-A0AAV6THU3-F1
#
_entry.id   AF-A0AAV6THU3-F1
#
_cell.length_a   1.000
_cell.length_b   1.000
_cell.length_c   1.000
_cell.angle_alpha   90.00
_cell.angle_beta   90.00
_cell.angle_gamma   90.00
#
_symmetry.space_group_name_H-M   'P 1'
#
loop_
_entity.id
_entity.type
_entity.pdbx_description
1 polymer ?
#
loop_
_entity_poly.entity_id
_entity_poly.type
_entity_poly.pdbx_seq_one_letter_code
_entity_poly.pdbx_strand_id
1 'polypeptide(L)'
;MVACVDPRNFHGRDLVAELRSDIESNNGKGSPFELLVLCNAGDAMSDRDVQRMATIFDSQHRPFWTDNQAMATLALACASAQPGVTVDERTLLDMAQELKKRQFRNGTVDNIKTTPLVIQALAATESLDRDFDFWAAIRALLAAQREDGSVGSFLDSYYVLPVLSRSTLLNVTANHCKRPETS
;
A
#
# COMPACT_ATOMS: atom_id res chain seq x y z
N MET A 1 -13.73 2.33 2.66
CA MET A 1 -13.61 0.85 2.60
C MET A 1 -14.31 0.36 1.32
N VAL A 2 -13.73 -0.57 0.57
CA VAL A 2 -14.23 -1.02 -0.77
C VAL A 2 -15.70 -1.44 -0.76
N ALA A 3 -16.18 -2.01 0.35
CA ALA A 3 -17.57 -2.47 0.50
C ALA A 3 -18.58 -1.34 0.82
N CYS A 4 -18.13 -0.08 0.97
CA CYS A 4 -18.96 1.04 1.40
C CYS A 4 -19.72 0.83 2.72
N VAL A 5 -19.14 0.02 3.61
CA VAL A 5 -19.58 -0.18 4.99
C VAL A 5 -18.66 0.61 5.92
N ASP A 6 -19.22 1.19 6.97
CA ASP A 6 -18.46 1.86 8.03
C ASP A 6 -17.77 0.81 8.92
N PRO A 7 -16.43 0.69 8.89
CA PRO A 7 -15.72 -0.29 9.70
C PRO A 7 -15.76 0.03 11.20
N ARG A 8 -16.08 1.27 11.59
CA ARG A 8 -16.24 1.66 12.99
C ARG A 8 -17.61 1.26 13.56
N ASN A 9 -18.55 0.87 12.69
CA ASN A 9 -19.88 0.39 13.08
C ASN A 9 -20.29 -0.82 12.22
N PHE A 10 -19.39 -1.81 12.11
CA PHE A 10 -19.65 -3.03 11.40
C PHE A 10 -20.50 -3.97 12.26
N HIS A 11 -21.82 -4.00 12.01
CA HIS A 11 -22.77 -4.78 12.81
C HIS A 11 -22.66 -4.52 14.33
N GLY A 12 -22.48 -3.25 14.71
CA GLY A 12 -22.33 -2.83 16.11
C GLY A 12 -20.94 -3.05 16.70
N ARG A 13 -19.94 -3.39 15.88
CA ARG A 13 -18.52 -3.52 16.29
C ARG A 13 -17.66 -2.47 15.61
N ASP A 14 -16.67 -1.96 16.34
CA ASP A 14 -15.63 -1.10 15.80
C ASP A 14 -14.41 -1.94 15.44
N LEU A 15 -14.34 -2.39 14.17
CA LEU A 15 -13.24 -3.20 13.66
C LEU A 15 -11.91 -2.42 13.62
N VAL A 16 -11.97 -1.08 13.55
CA VAL A 16 -10.78 -0.22 13.55
C VAL A 16 -10.16 -0.26 14.95
N ALA A 17 -10.97 -0.10 15.98
CA ALA A 17 -10.54 -0.20 17.38
C ALA A 17 -10.05 -1.61 17.72
N GLU A 18 -10.73 -2.66 17.24
CA GLU A 18 -10.29 -4.05 17.44
C GLU A 18 -8.91 -4.29 16.80
N LEU A 19 -8.70 -3.89 15.54
CA LEU A 19 -7.41 -4.02 14.86
C LEU A 19 -6.29 -3.21 15.56
N ARG A 20 -6.59 -1.96 15.96
CA ARG A 20 -5.63 -1.13 16.70
C ARG A 20 -5.21 -1.80 18.01
N SER A 21 -6.18 -2.33 18.75
CA SER A 21 -5.92 -3.05 19.99
C SER A 21 -5.08 -4.31 19.76
N ASP A 22 -5.34 -5.06 18.69
CA ASP A 22 -4.58 -6.26 18.35
C ASP A 22 -3.10 -5.91 18.07
N ILE A 23 -2.85 -4.90 17.23
CA ILE A 23 -1.49 -4.42 16.93
C ILE A 23 -0.75 -4.02 18.21
N GLU A 24 -1.37 -3.21 19.08
CA GLU A 24 -0.74 -2.75 20.31
C GLU A 24 -0.48 -3.90 21.29
N SER A 25 -1.42 -4.84 21.41
CA SER A 25 -1.30 -6.01 22.29
C SER A 25 -0.20 -6.98 21.84
N ASN A 26 0.04 -7.09 20.53
CA ASN A 26 1.12 -7.90 19.96
C ASN A 26 2.50 -7.21 20.06
N ASN A 27 2.79 -6.57 21.19
CA ASN A 27 3.97 -5.71 21.42
C ASN A 27 4.14 -4.57 20.41
N GLY A 28 3.08 -4.20 19.69
CA GLY A 28 3.24 -3.35 18.53
C GLY A 28 4.07 -4.06 17.44
N LYS A 29 3.62 -5.20 16.92
CA LYS A 29 4.25 -5.87 15.78
C LYS A 29 3.33 -5.94 14.55
N GLY A 30 2.52 -4.90 14.36
CA GLY A 30 1.68 -4.78 13.17
C GLY A 30 2.51 -4.80 11.89
N SER A 31 2.06 -5.58 10.92
CA SER A 31 2.56 -5.59 9.55
C SER A 31 2.26 -4.26 8.83
N PRO A 32 3.00 -3.93 7.76
CA PRO A 32 2.71 -2.73 6.97
C PRO A 32 1.28 -2.71 6.41
N PHE A 33 0.73 -3.88 6.10
CA PHE A 33 -0.64 -4.01 5.62
C PHE A 33 -1.68 -3.60 6.67
N GLU A 34 -1.50 -4.03 7.93
CA GLU A 34 -2.43 -3.66 9.01
C GLU A 34 -2.39 -2.16 9.30
N LEU A 35 -1.21 -1.53 9.27
CA LEU A 35 -1.06 -0.08 9.41
C LEU A 35 -1.68 0.68 8.24
N LEU A 36 -1.52 0.19 7.00
CA LEU A 36 -2.19 0.72 5.82
C LEU A 36 -3.71 0.67 5.97
N VAL A 37 -4.24 -0.44 6.46
CA VAL A 37 -5.69 -0.62 6.70
C VAL A 37 -6.20 0.38 7.75
N LEU A 38 -5.50 0.55 8.86
CA LEU A 38 -5.84 1.53 9.89
C LEU A 38 -5.83 2.96 9.33
N CYS A 39 -4.79 3.34 8.60
CA CYS A 39 -4.71 4.66 8.00
C CYS A 39 -5.85 4.91 7.00
N ASN A 40 -6.15 3.94 6.13
CA ASN A 40 -7.26 3.99 5.20
C ASN A 40 -8.64 4.12 5.89
N ALA A 41 -8.77 3.59 7.11
CA ALA A 41 -9.96 3.70 7.94
C ALA A 41 -10.05 5.05 8.70
N GLY A 42 -9.08 5.95 8.50
CA GLY A 42 -8.99 7.23 9.19
C GLY A 42 -8.65 7.08 10.66
N ASP A 43 -7.97 6.01 11.05
CA ASP A 43 -7.38 5.91 12.37
C ASP A 43 -6.16 6.84 12.50
N ALA A 44 -5.98 7.44 13.67
CA ALA A 44 -4.87 8.37 13.89
C ALA A 44 -3.54 7.60 13.90
N MET A 45 -2.65 7.94 12.97
CA MET A 45 -1.31 7.38 12.91
C MET A 45 -0.41 8.04 13.96
N SER A 46 0.42 7.24 14.62
CA SER A 46 1.36 7.72 15.65
C SER A 46 2.80 7.78 15.13
N ASP A 47 3.68 8.52 15.82
CA ASP A 47 5.12 8.51 15.52
C ASP A 47 5.73 7.11 15.65
N ARG A 48 5.15 6.26 16.53
CA ARG A 48 5.54 4.86 16.67
C ARG A 48 5.19 4.04 15.43
N ASP A 49 4.04 4.31 14.80
CA ASP A 49 3.64 3.67 13.54
C ASP A 49 4.59 4.10 12.41
N VAL A 50 4.91 5.39 12.33
CA VAL A 50 5.88 5.96 11.37
C VAL A 50 7.25 5.29 11.51
N GLN A 51 7.81 5.29 12.72
CA GLN A 51 9.11 4.67 13.00
C GLN A 51 9.10 3.17 12.69
N ARG A 52 7.97 2.48 12.94
CA ARG A 52 7.82 1.07 12.61
C ARG A 52 7.86 0.83 11.11
N MET A 53 7.15 1.62 10.31
CA MET A 53 7.15 1.47 8.85
C MET A 53 8.55 1.68 8.27
N ALA A 54 9.28 2.69 8.75
CA ALA A 54 10.69 2.91 8.38
C ALA A 54 11.57 1.71 8.78
N THR A 55 11.43 1.21 10.00
CA THR A 55 12.20 0.04 10.47
C THR A 55 11.91 -1.23 9.66
N ILE A 56 10.63 -1.47 9.33
CA ILE A 56 10.24 -2.60 8.48
C ILE A 56 10.84 -2.44 7.09
N PHE A 57 10.91 -1.22 6.56
CA PHE A 57 11.54 -0.96 5.28
C PHE A 57 13.06 -1.21 5.27
N ASP A 58 13.74 -1.07 6.41
CA ASP A 58 15.21 -1.17 6.52
C ASP A 58 15.75 -2.56 6.94
N SER A 59 14.92 -3.41 7.53
CA SER A 59 15.28 -4.74 8.05
C SER A 59 15.69 -5.85 7.02
N GLN A 60 16.60 -5.57 6.07
CA GLN A 60 16.89 -6.30 4.79
C GLN A 60 17.32 -7.79 4.83
N HIS A 61 16.61 -8.68 5.54
CA HIS A 61 17.07 -10.06 5.74
C HIS A 61 16.02 -11.17 5.49
N ARG A 62 14.91 -10.89 4.80
CA ARG A 62 13.83 -11.91 4.62
C ARG A 62 13.34 -12.04 3.17
N PRO A 63 12.88 -13.24 2.73
CA PRO A 63 12.11 -13.41 1.50
C PRO A 63 10.89 -12.46 1.43
N PHE A 64 10.46 -12.04 0.23
CA PHE A 64 9.37 -11.07 -0.01
C PHE A 64 9.61 -9.66 0.56
N TRP A 65 10.89 -9.34 0.75
CA TRP A 65 11.37 -8.05 1.25
C TRP A 65 10.70 -6.85 0.58
N THR A 66 10.68 -6.86 -0.75
CA THR A 66 10.24 -5.72 -1.56
C THR A 66 8.73 -5.52 -1.49
N ASP A 67 7.94 -6.57 -1.30
CA ASP A 67 6.49 -6.46 -1.10
C ASP A 67 6.21 -5.72 0.22
N ASN A 68 6.91 -6.10 1.30
CA ASN A 68 6.82 -5.42 2.60
C ASN A 68 7.33 -3.98 2.53
N GLN A 69 8.41 -3.73 1.81
CA GLN A 69 8.92 -2.37 1.57
C GLN A 69 7.88 -1.51 0.84
N ALA A 70 7.31 -2.01 -0.25
CA ALA A 70 6.28 -1.31 -0.99
C ALA A 70 5.04 -1.03 -0.14
N MET A 71 4.57 -2.00 0.67
CA MET A 71 3.47 -1.78 1.60
C MET A 71 3.82 -0.79 2.71
N ALA A 72 5.05 -0.80 3.23
CA ALA A 72 5.51 0.18 4.21
C ALA A 72 5.57 1.58 3.62
N THR A 73 6.04 1.73 2.38
CA THR A 73 6.01 3.01 1.65
C THR A 73 4.57 3.49 1.45
N LEU A 74 3.64 2.61 1.04
CA LEU A 74 2.21 2.95 0.93
C LEU A 74 1.63 3.43 2.26
N ALA A 75 1.83 2.66 3.33
CA ALA A 75 1.32 2.99 4.65
C ALA A 75 1.91 4.29 5.19
N LEU A 76 3.21 4.54 4.96
CA LEU A 76 3.87 5.77 5.39
C LEU A 76 3.40 6.98 4.59
N ALA A 77 3.17 6.84 3.28
CA ALA A 77 2.57 7.89 2.44
C ALA A 77 1.15 8.23 2.89
N CYS A 78 0.39 7.24 3.39
CA CYS A 78 -0.90 7.49 4.03
C CYS A 78 -0.75 8.33 5.29
N ALA A 79 0.15 7.91 6.19
CA ALA A 79 0.37 8.57 7.46
C ALA A 79 0.85 10.02 7.27
N SER A 80 1.73 10.28 6.30
CA SER A 80 2.19 11.64 5.99
C SER A 80 1.10 12.58 5.49
N ALA A 81 0.00 12.04 4.97
CA ALA A 81 -1.16 12.83 4.54
C ALA A 81 -2.12 13.16 5.71
N GLN A 82 -1.95 12.56 6.88
CA GLN A 82 -2.80 12.83 8.04
C GLN A 82 -2.38 14.10 8.80
N PRO A 83 -3.33 14.91 9.29
CA PRO A 83 -3.01 16.06 10.13
C PRO A 83 -2.29 15.64 11.42
N GLY A 84 -1.23 16.36 11.78
CA GLY A 84 -0.50 16.16 13.05
C GLY A 84 0.55 15.05 13.04
N VAL A 85 0.70 14.32 11.93
CA VAL A 85 1.78 13.35 11.74
C VAL A 85 2.93 14.04 11.00
N THR A 86 4.14 13.93 11.54
CA THR A 86 5.34 14.47 10.88
C THR A 86 6.15 13.33 10.30
N VAL A 87 6.20 13.26 8.97
CA VAL A 87 7.09 12.35 8.23
C VAL A 87 8.07 13.21 7.45
N ASP A 88 9.36 12.91 7.54
CA ASP A 88 10.36 13.57 6.69
C ASP A 88 10.12 13.19 5.23
N GLU A 89 9.82 14.18 4.39
CA GLU A 89 9.61 14.01 2.94
C GLU A 89 10.78 13.28 2.28
N ARG A 90 12.01 13.52 2.78
CA ARG A 90 13.22 12.83 2.31
C ARG A 90 13.12 11.32 2.49
N THR A 91 12.50 10.85 3.57
CA THR A 91 12.35 9.43 3.88
C THR A 91 11.51 8.74 2.81
N LEU A 92 10.35 9.31 2.44
CA LEU A 92 9.49 8.74 1.39
C LEU A 92 10.18 8.74 0.03
N LEU A 93 10.92 9.80 -0.30
CA LEU A 93 11.69 9.89 -1.54
C LEU A 93 12.80 8.83 -1.60
N ASP A 94 13.55 8.66 -0.52
CA ASP A 94 14.64 7.68 -0.45
C ASP A 94 14.09 6.25 -0.54
N MET A 95 12.99 5.95 0.16
CA MET A 95 12.28 4.66 0.04
C MET A 95 11.83 4.39 -1.41
N ALA A 96 11.22 5.39 -2.06
CA ALA A 96 10.81 5.28 -3.45
C ALA A 96 12.01 5.02 -4.38
N GLN A 97 13.13 5.71 -4.17
CA GLN A 97 14.35 5.50 -4.97
C GLN A 97 14.93 4.09 -4.80
N GLU A 98 14.95 3.55 -3.58
CA GLU A 98 15.37 2.16 -3.36
C GLU A 98 14.48 1.13 -4.06
N LEU A 99 13.17 1.38 -4.15
CA LEU A 99 12.27 0.51 -4.90
C LEU A 99 12.53 0.58 -6.42
N LYS A 100 12.78 1.77 -6.97
CA LYS A 100 13.06 1.96 -8.40
C LYS A 100 14.31 1.23 -8.86
N LYS A 101 15.37 1.24 -8.05
CA LYS A 101 16.65 0.56 -8.34
C LYS A 101 16.51 -0.94 -8.60
N ARG A 102 15.40 -1.55 -8.18
CA ARG A 102 15.10 -2.97 -8.34
C ARG A 102 14.40 -3.31 -9.66
N GLN A 103 14.11 -2.32 -10.51
CA GLN A 103 13.51 -2.58 -11.81
C GLN A 103 14.51 -3.28 -12.76
N PHE A 104 14.11 -4.43 -13.29
CA PHE A 104 14.84 -5.13 -14.34
C PHE A 104 14.56 -4.54 -15.72
N ARG A 105 15.45 -4.84 -16.68
CA ARG A 105 15.31 -4.40 -18.09
C ARG A 105 14.02 -4.86 -18.77
N ASN A 106 13.41 -5.94 -18.28
CA ASN A 106 12.12 -6.43 -18.78
C ASN A 106 10.91 -5.66 -18.21
N GLY A 107 11.14 -4.65 -17.36
CA GLY A 107 10.12 -3.82 -16.73
C GLY A 107 9.63 -4.29 -15.37
N THR A 108 9.88 -5.55 -14.98
CA THR A 108 9.46 -6.09 -13.68
C THR A 108 10.34 -5.56 -12.54
N VAL A 109 9.78 -5.44 -11.33
CA VAL A 109 10.54 -5.15 -10.11
C VAL A 109 10.63 -6.40 -9.27
N ASP A 110 11.82 -6.97 -9.13
CA ASP A 110 12.14 -8.30 -8.56
C ASP A 110 11.42 -9.49 -9.21
N ASN A 111 10.10 -9.45 -9.34
CA ASN A 111 9.29 -10.42 -10.07
C ASN A 111 7.93 -9.81 -10.44
N ILE A 112 7.16 -10.53 -11.25
CA ILE A 112 5.87 -10.04 -11.74
C ILE A 112 4.83 -9.79 -10.64
N LYS A 113 4.89 -10.52 -9.53
CA LYS A 113 3.95 -10.42 -8.40
C LYS A 113 4.23 -9.21 -7.51
N THR A 114 5.51 -8.85 -7.37
CA THR A 114 5.98 -7.67 -6.62
C THR A 114 5.79 -6.37 -7.40
N THR A 115 5.93 -6.44 -8.73
CA THR A 115 5.81 -5.29 -9.65
C THR A 115 4.58 -4.39 -9.38
N PRO A 116 3.34 -4.90 -9.25
CA PRO A 116 2.18 -4.04 -9.04
C PRO A 116 2.21 -3.30 -7.69
N LEU A 117 2.70 -3.93 -6.61
CA LEU A 117 2.81 -3.26 -5.31
C LEU A 117 3.81 -2.11 -5.35
N VAL A 118 4.95 -2.30 -6.03
CA VAL A 118 5.94 -1.23 -6.21
C VAL A 118 5.38 -0.07 -7.02
N ILE A 119 4.67 -0.35 -8.12
CA ILE A 119 4.01 0.71 -8.90
C ILE A 119 3.05 1.52 -8.01
N GLN A 120 2.24 0.85 -7.19
CA GLN A 120 1.33 1.54 -6.27
C GLN A 120 2.07 2.38 -5.24
N ALA A 121 3.15 1.86 -4.65
CA ALA A 121 3.98 2.62 -3.71
C ALA A 121 4.58 3.87 -4.36
N LEU A 122 5.11 3.75 -5.57
CA LEU A 122 5.65 4.88 -6.32
C LEU A 122 4.57 5.89 -6.72
N ALA A 123 3.36 5.44 -7.01
CA ALA A 123 2.23 6.33 -7.30
C ALA A 123 1.84 7.14 -6.06
N ALA A 124 1.81 6.49 -4.89
CA ALA A 124 1.47 7.10 -3.61
C ALA A 124 2.47 8.17 -3.16
N THR A 125 3.74 8.04 -3.56
CA THR A 125 4.80 9.02 -3.27
C THR A 125 5.07 9.97 -4.44
N GLU A 126 4.15 10.05 -5.41
CA GLU A 126 4.28 10.90 -6.62
C GLU A 126 5.62 10.72 -7.37
N SER A 127 6.14 9.50 -7.33
CA SER A 127 7.51 9.16 -7.74
C SER A 127 7.56 8.34 -9.03
N LEU A 128 6.45 8.10 -9.72
CA LEU A 128 6.41 7.26 -10.93
C LEU A 128 7.19 7.81 -12.13
N ASP A 129 7.30 9.14 -12.26
CA ASP A 129 7.70 9.78 -13.52
C ASP A 129 9.22 9.89 -13.73
N ARG A 130 10.05 9.47 -12.76
CA ARG A 130 11.52 9.58 -12.82
C ARG A 130 12.20 8.27 -12.49
N ASP A 131 13.17 7.89 -13.32
CA ASP A 131 14.07 6.75 -13.09
C ASP A 131 13.34 5.40 -12.91
N PHE A 132 12.14 5.29 -13.48
CA PHE A 132 11.32 4.08 -13.49
C PHE A 132 10.60 3.98 -14.83
N ASP A 133 10.80 2.89 -15.57
CA ASP A 133 10.09 2.64 -16.83
C ASP A 133 8.70 2.05 -16.53
N PHE A 134 7.77 2.93 -16.17
CA PHE A 134 6.37 2.55 -15.88
C PHE A 134 5.74 1.78 -17.04
N TRP A 135 5.99 2.17 -18.28
CA TRP A 135 5.39 1.51 -19.44
C TRP A 135 5.96 0.12 -19.69
N ALA A 136 7.24 -0.11 -19.44
CA ALA A 136 7.79 -1.47 -19.46
C ALA A 136 7.14 -2.34 -18.37
N ALA A 137 6.93 -1.79 -17.17
CA ALA A 137 6.26 -2.51 -16.10
C ALA A 137 4.81 -2.88 -16.46
N ILE A 138 4.03 -1.94 -17.02
CA ILE A 138 2.66 -2.20 -17.50
C ILE A 138 2.65 -3.26 -18.60
N ARG A 139 3.56 -3.18 -19.58
CA ARG A 139 3.68 -4.21 -20.63
C ARG A 139 3.99 -5.59 -20.05
N ALA A 140 4.86 -5.66 -19.05
CA ALA A 140 5.17 -6.92 -18.36
C ALA A 140 3.93 -7.51 -17.66
N LEU A 141 3.12 -6.67 -16.98
CA LEU A 141 1.89 -7.09 -16.32
C LEU A 141 0.85 -7.62 -17.31
N LEU A 142 0.64 -6.91 -18.43
CA LEU A 142 -0.28 -7.34 -19.48
C LEU A 142 0.20 -8.62 -20.18
N ALA A 143 1.50 -8.77 -20.40
CA ALA A 143 2.07 -9.99 -20.99
C ALA A 143 1.98 -11.21 -20.06
N ALA A 144 1.88 -11.00 -18.74
CA ALA A 144 1.71 -12.06 -17.76
C ALA A 144 0.24 -12.48 -17.55
N GLN A 145 -0.69 -11.80 -18.21
CA GLN A 145 -2.11 -12.12 -18.14
C GLN A 145 -2.40 -13.45 -18.84
N ARG A 146 -3.19 -14.30 -18.18
CA ARG A 146 -3.69 -15.57 -18.73
C ARG A 146 -4.91 -15.33 -19.61
N GLU A 147 -5.36 -16.38 -20.30
CA GLU A 147 -6.55 -16.34 -21.17
C GLU A 147 -7.83 -15.91 -20.45
N ASP A 148 -7.95 -16.23 -19.16
CA ASP A 148 -9.07 -15.83 -18.30
C ASP A 148 -8.97 -14.39 -17.77
N GLY A 149 -7.92 -13.67 -18.16
CA GLY A 149 -7.67 -12.30 -17.70
C GLY A 149 -6.96 -12.21 -16.34
N SER A 150 -6.69 -13.33 -15.66
CA SER A 150 -5.98 -13.32 -14.38
C SER A 150 -4.46 -13.13 -14.56
N VAL A 151 -3.82 -12.53 -13.56
CA VAL A 151 -2.36 -12.52 -13.43
C VAL A 151 -2.03 -13.35 -12.19
N GLY A 152 -1.35 -14.49 -12.36
CA GLY A 152 -0.88 -15.31 -11.24
C GLY A 152 -2.00 -15.90 -10.37
N SER A 153 -1.92 -15.69 -9.06
CA SER A 153 -2.95 -16.08 -8.08
C SER A 153 -4.05 -15.02 -7.95
N PHE A 154 -5.09 -15.32 -7.17
CA PHE A 154 -6.11 -14.34 -6.81
C PHE A 154 -5.51 -13.06 -6.21
N LEU A 155 -4.56 -13.19 -5.28
CA LEU A 155 -3.90 -12.05 -4.63
C LEU A 155 -3.03 -11.27 -5.63
N ASP A 156 -2.32 -11.96 -6.52
CA ASP A 156 -1.53 -11.31 -7.56
C ASP A 156 -2.44 -10.46 -8.47
N SER A 157 -3.57 -11.03 -8.91
CA SER A 157 -4.58 -10.31 -9.70
C SER A 157 -5.18 -9.13 -8.94
N TYR A 158 -5.49 -9.31 -7.65
CA TYR A 158 -6.00 -8.25 -6.78
C TYR A 158 -5.06 -7.04 -6.72
N TYR A 159 -3.75 -7.25 -6.63
CA TYR A 159 -2.78 -6.14 -6.60
C TYR A 159 -2.56 -5.49 -7.97
N VAL A 160 -2.78 -6.20 -9.09
CA VAL A 160 -2.66 -5.61 -10.43
C VAL A 160 -3.82 -4.67 -10.75
N LEU A 161 -5.04 -4.98 -10.29
CA LEU A 161 -6.25 -4.22 -10.68
C LEU A 161 -6.16 -2.71 -10.38
N PRO A 162 -5.75 -2.25 -9.17
CA PRO A 162 -5.61 -0.81 -8.90
C PRO A 162 -4.63 -0.13 -9.86
N VAL A 163 -3.52 -0.79 -10.20
CA VAL A 163 -2.52 -0.23 -11.13
C VAL A 163 -3.13 0.06 -12.50
N LEU A 164 -3.92 -0.89 -13.02
CA LEU A 164 -4.58 -0.74 -14.32
C LEU A 164 -5.67 0.35 -14.31
N SER A 165 -6.29 0.62 -13.16
CA SER A 165 -7.24 1.72 -12.96
C SER A 165 -6.58 3.04 -12.53
N ARG A 166 -5.23 3.13 -12.57
CA ARG A 166 -4.46 4.30 -12.09
C ARG A 166 -4.80 4.67 -10.65
N SER A 167 -4.93 3.66 -9.81
CA SER A 167 -5.25 3.76 -8.39
C SER A 167 -4.27 2.93 -7.57
N THR A 168 -4.34 3.08 -6.26
CA THR A 168 -3.55 2.34 -5.29
C THR A 168 -4.44 1.82 -4.17
N LEU A 169 -3.89 0.95 -3.32
CA LEU A 169 -4.54 0.54 -2.08
C LEU A 169 -4.82 1.71 -1.11
N LEU A 170 -4.25 2.91 -1.31
CA LEU A 170 -4.59 4.11 -0.54
C LEU A 170 -5.91 4.75 -0.98
N ASN A 171 -6.36 4.49 -2.20
CA ASN A 171 -7.57 5.09 -2.73
C ASN A 171 -8.87 4.43 -2.17
N VAL A 172 -8.73 3.58 -1.15
CA VAL A 172 -9.82 2.81 -0.51
C VAL A 172 -10.45 3.57 0.69
N THR A 173 -10.31 4.89 0.73
CA THR A 173 -10.88 5.73 1.82
C THR A 173 -12.41 5.72 1.82
N ALA A 174 -13.09 6.04 2.92
CA ALA A 174 -14.56 6.09 2.96
C ALA A 174 -15.18 7.08 1.93
N ASN A 175 -14.39 8.01 1.40
CA ASN A 175 -14.85 9.10 0.55
C ASN A 175 -15.23 8.67 -0.88
N HIS A 176 -14.81 7.49 -1.36
CA HIS A 176 -15.26 6.98 -2.66
C HIS A 176 -16.71 6.47 -2.61
N CYS A 177 -17.25 6.26 -1.42
CA CYS A 177 -18.61 5.80 -1.21
C CYS A 177 -19.53 7.00 -1.06
N LYS A 178 -20.48 7.15 -2.00
CA LYS A 178 -21.59 8.09 -1.81
C LYS A 178 -22.40 7.62 -0.60
N ARG A 179 -22.51 8.46 0.45
CA ARG A 179 -23.51 8.23 1.49
C ARG A 179 -24.89 8.21 0.81
N PRO A 180 -25.76 7.22 1.07
CA PRO A 180 -27.15 7.34 0.66
C PRO A 180 -27.72 8.60 1.30
N GLU A 181 -28.29 9.48 0.48
CA GLU A 181 -28.99 10.67 0.95
C GLU A 181 -30.12 10.22 1.88
N THR A 182 -30.02 10.57 3.15
CA THR A 182 -31.13 10.40 4.10
C THR A 182 -32.22 11.41 3.70
N SER A 183 -33.27 10.92 3.03
CA SER A 183 -34.55 11.63 2.92
C SER A 183 -35.35 11.53 4.22
#